data_AF-A0A2V1D057-F1
#
_entry.id   AF-A0A2V1D057-F1
#
_cell.length_a   1.000
_cell.length_b   1.000
_cell.length_c   1.000
_cell.angle_alpha   90.00
_cell.angle_beta   90.00
_cell.angle_gamma   90.00
#
_symmetry.space_group_name_H-M   'P 1'
#
loop_
_entity.id
_entity.type
_entity.pdbx_description
1 polymer ?
#
loop_
_entity_poly.entity_id
_entity_poly.type
_entity_poly.pdbx_seq_one_letter_code
_entity_poly.pdbx_strand_id
1 'polypeptide(L)'
;IIHRVMGTTDKDWSITRVNPKERVEQGLAQFKEGDYKAMNRATYTRTFYPNGDGDHESVRGLHNDVLGLPKEDLDTATKEAVDAA
;
A
#
# COMPACT_ATOMS: atom_id res chain seq x y z
N ILE A 1 5.01 -3.73 -10.69
CA ILE A 1 4.80 -2.45 -11.42
C ILE A 1 6.12 -1.69 -11.49
N ILE A 2 6.70 -1.22 -10.37
CA ILE A 2 7.95 -0.44 -10.38
C ILE A 2 9.13 -1.10 -11.14
N HIS A 3 9.37 -2.40 -10.92
CA HIS A 3 10.40 -3.16 -11.65
C HIS A 3 10.18 -3.17 -13.16
N ARG A 4 8.92 -3.30 -13.60
CA ARG A 4 8.56 -3.29 -15.02
C ARG A 4 8.75 -1.92 -15.64
N VAL A 5 8.38 -0.86 -14.93
CA VAL A 5 8.53 0.53 -15.38
C VAL A 5 10.00 0.96 -15.45
N MET A 6 10.80 0.63 -14.45
CA MET A 6 12.21 1.03 -14.38
C MET A 6 13.18 0.03 -15.01
N GLY A 7 12.71 -1.15 -15.42
CA GLY A 7 13.58 -2.24 -15.90
C GLY A 7 14.51 -2.80 -14.81
N THR A 8 14.15 -2.68 -13.54
CA THR A 8 14.94 -3.18 -12.40
C THR A 8 14.42 -4.52 -11.89
N THR A 9 15.16 -5.13 -10.97
CA THR A 9 14.81 -6.37 -10.26
C THR A 9 15.01 -6.18 -8.76
N ASP A 10 14.55 -7.12 -7.93
CA ASP A 10 14.81 -7.12 -6.48
C ASP A 10 16.30 -6.98 -6.13
N LYS A 11 17.24 -7.41 -6.99
CA LYS A 11 18.69 -7.29 -6.76
C LYS A 11 19.18 -5.84 -6.75
N ASP A 12 18.44 -4.95 -7.39
CA ASP A 12 18.77 -3.53 -7.48
C ASP A 12 18.26 -2.75 -6.24
N TRP A 13 17.61 -3.42 -5.29
CA TRP A 13 16.94 -2.80 -4.15
C TRP A 13 17.30 -3.47 -2.81
N SER A 14 17.41 -2.66 -1.76
CA SER A 14 17.50 -3.15 -0.37
C SER A 14 16.10 -3.37 0.19
N ILE A 15 15.59 -4.61 0.11
CA ILE A 15 14.23 -4.95 0.51
C ILE A 15 14.22 -5.56 1.93
N THR A 16 13.44 -4.96 2.83
CA THR A 16 13.13 -5.52 4.16
C THR A 16 11.68 -5.97 4.24
N ARG A 17 11.39 -6.94 5.10
CA ARG A 17 10.05 -7.48 5.33
C ARG A 17 9.71 -7.42 6.81
N VAL A 18 8.45 -7.14 7.12
CA VAL A 18 7.94 -7.02 8.48
C VAL A 18 6.61 -7.75 8.57
N ASN A 19 6.35 -8.40 9.71
CA ASN A 19 5.04 -8.99 9.95
C ASN A 19 4.02 -7.87 10.19
N PRO A 20 2.89 -7.83 9.45
CA PRO A 20 1.92 -6.75 9.58
C PRO A 20 1.29 -6.72 10.98
N LYS A 21 1.07 -7.89 11.60
CA LYS A 21 0.47 -7.99 12.94
C LYS A 21 1.38 -7.37 14.01
N GLU A 22 2.65 -7.77 14.01
CA GLU A 22 3.65 -7.23 14.94
C GLU A 22 3.81 -5.72 14.78
N ARG A 23 3.85 -5.23 13.54
CA ARG A 23 4.00 -3.81 13.24
C ARG A 23 2.80 -2.97 13.68
N VAL A 24 1.58 -3.52 13.60
CA VAL A 24 0.38 -2.88 14.17
C VAL A 24 0.45 -2.84 15.69
N GLU A 25 0.78 -3.96 16.33
CA GLU A 25 0.89 -4.05 17.80
C GLU A 25 1.93 -3.06 18.34
N GLN A 26 3.10 -2.98 17.70
CA GLN A 26 4.15 -2.00 18.03
C GLN A 26 3.66 -0.55 17.84
N GLY A 27 2.99 -0.27 16.72
CA GLY A 27 2.46 1.07 16.46
C GLY A 27 1.40 1.50 17.48
N LEU A 28 0.53 0.59 17.90
CA LEU A 28 -0.47 0.84 18.94
C LEU A 28 0.16 1.03 20.32
N ALA A 29 1.24 0.30 20.64
CA ALA A 29 1.98 0.49 21.88
C ALA A 29 2.64 1.88 21.94
N GLN A 30 3.37 2.27 20.89
CA GLN A 30 4.00 3.59 20.77
C GLN A 30 2.97 4.73 20.77
N PHE A 31 1.81 4.51 20.16
CA PHE A 31 0.72 5.48 20.19
C PHE A 31 0.22 5.73 21.61
N LYS A 32 0.06 4.67 22.43
CA LYS A 32 -0.32 4.80 23.85
C LYS A 32 0.71 5.59 24.68
N GLU A 33 1.96 5.60 24.23
CA GLU A 33 3.06 6.37 24.83
C GLU A 33 3.13 7.82 24.31
N GLY A 34 2.27 8.20 23.37
CA GLY A 34 2.14 9.56 22.85
C GLY A 34 2.72 9.79 21.44
N ASP A 35 3.26 8.78 20.77
CA ASP A 35 3.66 8.91 19.35
C ASP A 35 2.43 8.81 18.43
N TYR A 36 1.80 9.95 18.15
CA TYR A 36 0.67 10.04 17.22
C TYR A 36 1.02 9.59 15.79
N LYS A 37 2.29 9.66 15.36
CA LYS A 37 2.70 9.13 14.05
C LYS A 37 2.67 7.61 14.02
N ALA A 38 2.80 6.94 15.17
CA ALA A 38 2.67 5.50 15.28
C ALA A 38 1.25 5.02 14.95
N MET A 39 0.23 5.83 15.26
CA MET A 39 -1.15 5.54 14.86
C MET A 39 -1.27 5.45 13.34
N ASN A 40 -0.71 6.41 12.59
CA ASN A 40 -0.73 6.39 11.12
C ASN A 40 0.00 5.15 10.56
N ARG A 41 1.13 4.76 11.17
CA ARG A 41 1.83 3.53 10.77
C ARG A 41 0.97 2.29 11.02
N ALA A 42 0.31 2.21 12.17
CA ALA A 42 -0.54 1.08 12.52
C ALA A 42 -1.76 0.97 11.59
N THR A 43 -2.47 2.07 11.35
CA THR A 43 -3.65 2.08 10.48
C THR A 43 -3.30 1.76 9.03
N TYR A 44 -2.21 2.30 8.51
CA TYR A 44 -1.72 1.95 7.18
C TYR A 44 -1.30 0.47 7.09
N THR A 45 -0.60 -0.06 8.11
CA THR A 45 -0.17 -1.46 8.09
C THR A 45 -1.33 -2.44 8.17
N ARG A 46 -2.41 -2.07 8.88
CA ARG A 46 -3.59 -2.92 9.06
C ARG A 46 -4.27 -3.32 7.74
N THR A 47 -4.20 -2.50 6.69
CA THR A 47 -4.78 -2.83 5.38
C THR A 47 -4.09 -4.03 4.72
N PHE A 48 -2.86 -4.36 5.12
CA PHE A 48 -2.09 -5.48 4.60
C PHE A 48 -2.28 -6.79 5.39
N TYR A 49 -3.26 -6.85 6.29
CA TYR A 49 -3.60 -8.10 6.95
C TYR A 49 -4.13 -9.11 5.91
N PRO A 50 -3.79 -10.40 6.02
CA PRO A 50 -4.21 -11.43 5.07
C PRO A 50 -5.67 -11.89 5.34
N ASN A 51 -6.56 -10.94 5.61
CA ASN A 51 -7.97 -11.16 5.92
C ASN A 51 -8.91 -10.39 4.96
N GLY A 52 -8.35 -9.70 3.96
CA GLY A 52 -9.12 -8.96 2.95
C GLY A 52 -9.56 -7.57 3.38
N ASP A 53 -9.16 -7.08 4.56
CA ASP A 53 -9.56 -5.73 5.04
C ASP A 53 -9.12 -4.60 4.09
N GLY A 54 -8.01 -4.77 3.38
CA GLY A 54 -7.53 -3.84 2.35
C GLY A 54 -8.04 -4.11 0.94
N ASP A 55 -8.77 -5.20 0.70
CA ASP A 55 -9.28 -5.57 -0.62
C ASP A 55 -10.74 -5.13 -0.76
N HIS A 56 -10.94 -3.90 -1.22
CA HIS A 56 -12.28 -3.36 -1.41
C HIS A 56 -12.98 -3.95 -2.63
N GLU A 57 -12.27 -4.06 -3.75
CA GLU A 57 -12.84 -4.46 -5.04
C GLU A 57 -13.40 -5.88 -4.99
N SER A 58 -12.65 -6.87 -4.48
CA SER A 58 -13.12 -8.25 -4.47
C SER A 58 -14.27 -8.47 -3.47
N VAL A 59 -14.32 -7.68 -2.38
CA VAL A 59 -15.28 -7.86 -1.28
C VAL A 59 -16.57 -7.06 -1.51
N ARG A 60 -16.48 -5.87 -2.11
CA ARG A 60 -17.60 -4.92 -2.25
C ARG A 60 -17.98 -4.63 -3.70
N GLY A 61 -17.09 -4.91 -4.65
CA GLY A 61 -17.22 -4.44 -6.02
C GLY A 61 -16.86 -2.96 -6.17
N LEU A 62 -16.70 -2.53 -7.41
CA LEU A 62 -16.46 -1.13 -7.77
C LEU A 62 -17.66 -0.56 -8.52
N HIS A 63 -17.92 0.73 -8.32
CA HIS A 63 -18.95 1.47 -9.07
C HIS A 63 -18.37 2.22 -10.28
N ASN A 64 -17.16 1.89 -10.73
CA ASN A 64 -16.50 2.60 -11.83
C ASN A 64 -17.36 2.63 -13.10
N ASP A 65 -17.96 1.50 -13.47
CA ASP A 65 -18.85 1.43 -14.65
C ASP A 65 -20.13 2.24 -14.48
N VAL A 66 -20.72 2.22 -13.26
CA VAL A 66 -21.93 3.00 -12.92
C VAL A 66 -21.66 4.50 -13.03
N LEU A 67 -20.46 4.92 -12.65
CA LEU A 67 -20.01 6.30 -12.68
C LEU A 67 -19.39 6.71 -14.02
N GLY A 68 -19.21 5.77 -14.96
CA GLY A 68 -18.52 6.01 -16.24
C GLY A 68 -17.05 6.39 -16.07
N LEU A 69 -16.40 5.93 -15.00
CA LEU A 69 -14.98 6.21 -14.75
C LEU A 69 -14.09 5.42 -15.72
N PRO A 70 -12.98 6.01 -16.21
CA PRO A 70 -12.05 5.30 -17.06
C PRO A 70 -11.34 4.19 -16.28
N LYS A 71 -10.90 3.16 -17.00
CA LYS A 71 -9.97 2.16 -16.46
C LYS A 71 -8.55 2.74 -16.48
N GLU A 72 -7.93 2.81 -15.33
CA GLU A 72 -6.55 3.29 -15.17
C GLU A 72 -5.53 2.19 -15.43
N ASP A 73 -4.35 2.59 -15.92
CA ASP A 73 -3.18 1.71 -16.04
C ASP A 73 -2.11 2.12 -15.03
N LEU A 74 -1.82 1.22 -14.10
CA LEU A 74 -0.85 1.45 -13.04
C LEU A 74 0.58 1.60 -13.56
N ASP A 75 0.92 1.03 -14.72
CA ASP A 75 2.24 1.23 -15.33
C ASP A 75 2.43 2.66 -15.80
N THR A 76 1.44 3.19 -16.54
CA THR A 76 1.43 4.58 -16.99
C THR A 76 1.55 5.54 -15.80
N ALA A 77 0.71 5.40 -14.77
CA ALA A 77 0.74 6.28 -13.60
C ALA A 77 2.07 6.16 -12.81
N THR A 78 2.61 4.95 -12.67
CA THR A 78 3.90 4.75 -12.00
C THR A 78 5.04 5.37 -12.81
N LYS A 79 4.99 5.30 -14.13
CA LYS A 79 5.99 5.93 -15.01
C LYS A 79 6.00 7.44 -14.86
N GLU A 80 4.82 8.08 -14.85
CA GLU A 80 4.72 9.53 -14.63
C GLU A 80 5.34 9.95 -13.31
N ALA A 81 5.09 9.19 -12.23
CA ALA A 81 5.66 9.46 -10.92
C ALA A 81 7.19 9.32 -10.90
N VAL A 82 7.74 8.33 -11.61
CA VAL A 82 9.19 8.15 -11.75
C VAL A 82 9.82 9.27 -12.57
N ASP A 83 9.19 9.66 -13.67
CA ASP A 83 9.71 10.72 -14.57
C ASP A 83 9.66 12.11 -13.91
N ALA A 84 8.80 12.31 -12.91
CA ALA A 84 8.66 13.56 -12.16
C ALA A 84 9.60 13.69 -10.94
N ALA A 85 10.28 12.61 -10.54
CA ALA A 85 11.17 12.55 -9.38
C ALA A 85 12.59 13.02 -9.69
#